data_AF-A0A1V6IZ73-F1
#
_entry.id   AF-A0A1V6IZ73-F1
#
_cell.length_a   1.000
_cell.length_b   1.000
_cell.length_c   1.000
_cell.angle_alpha   90.00
_cell.angle_beta   90.00
_cell.angle_gamma   90.00
#
_symmetry.space_group_name_H-M   'P 1'
#
loop_
_entity.id
_entity.type
_entity.pdbx_description
1 polymer ?
#
loop_
_entity_poly.entity_id
_entity_poly.type
_entity_poly.pdbx_seq_one_letter_code
_entity_poly.pdbx_strand_id
1 'polypeptide(L)'
;MEQILGVDETTRTLYFTACGREKGLDPYFEHIYSVKLDGTQLRNLTPGDFHHTADISDSRKALVINRSRVDVAPVSELFDNTGKKLLALQETDLRLLFEAGYKFPERIKVKAADGVTDLYGVMYKPFDFDPERKYPIITYVYPGPQVEGPGQSWSRSMDRLDRLAQVGFIVITVGNRGGHPNRSKWYHNFGYGNLRDYGLEDQKYAIEQLAARHPFIDVSRVGIHGHSGGGFMSTAAILQYPHFFKVAVSCAGNHENNIYNRWWSEKHHGVVEEISAKGDTTFKYSIGTNSQLAKNLEGRLLLIHGDIDNNVHPGNTLRVANALIRANKRFDMLILPGQRHGFGDMTEYFFWRMADYFSQYLLGDYQNTVDIPQMYND
;
A
#
# COMPACT_ATOMS: atom_id res chain seq x y z
N MET A 1 -8.98 18.10 6.86
CA MET A 1 -10.39 17.69 7.02
C MET A 1 -10.61 16.68 5.92
N GLU A 2 -10.94 15.46 6.30
CA GLU A 2 -11.10 14.33 5.37
C GLU A 2 -12.58 14.14 5.02
N GLN A 3 -13.44 14.08 6.05
CA GLN A 3 -14.88 13.89 5.87
C GLN A 3 -15.69 14.78 6.81
N ILE A 4 -16.80 15.34 6.33
CA ILE A 4 -17.82 15.97 7.17
C ILE A 4 -18.75 14.87 7.68
N LEU A 5 -18.88 14.75 9.01
CA LEU A 5 -19.80 13.80 9.65
C LEU A 5 -21.19 14.41 9.81
N GLY A 6 -21.26 15.70 10.15
CA GLY A 6 -22.53 16.40 10.26
C GLY A 6 -22.40 17.82 10.81
N VAL A 7 -23.48 18.57 10.70
CA VAL A 7 -23.60 19.92 11.26
C VAL A 7 -24.79 19.95 12.21
N ASP A 8 -24.58 20.43 13.42
CA ASP A 8 -25.65 20.85 14.32
C ASP A 8 -25.92 22.33 14.09
N GLU A 9 -27.02 22.64 13.41
CA GLU A 9 -27.40 24.01 13.05
C GLU A 9 -27.80 24.85 14.27
N THR A 10 -28.37 24.22 15.30
CA THR A 10 -28.82 24.93 16.50
C THR A 10 -27.62 25.44 17.28
N THR A 11 -26.60 24.58 17.47
CA THR A 11 -25.39 25.00 18.17
C THR A 11 -24.34 25.60 17.23
N ARG A 12 -24.59 25.61 15.91
CA ARG A 12 -23.65 25.99 14.84
C ARG A 12 -22.31 25.25 14.97
N THR A 13 -22.36 23.93 15.14
CA THR A 13 -21.18 23.08 15.35
C THR A 13 -21.03 22.10 14.18
N LEU A 14 -19.85 22.08 13.56
CA LEU A 14 -19.44 21.11 12.54
C LEU A 14 -18.67 19.96 13.19
N TYR A 15 -19.03 18.72 12.86
CA TYR A 15 -18.31 17.50 13.22
C TYR A 15 -17.66 16.91 11.97
N PHE A 16 -16.38 16.55 12.06
CA PHE A 16 -15.60 16.11 10.90
C PHE A 16 -14.42 15.22 11.32
N THR A 17 -13.89 14.43 10.38
CA THR A 17 -12.63 13.71 10.57
C THR A 17 -11.45 14.50 10.02
N ALA A 18 -10.30 14.39 10.68
CA ALA A 18 -9.03 14.92 10.21
C ALA A 18 -7.86 14.12 10.78
N CYS A 19 -6.72 14.16 10.11
CA CYS A 19 -5.48 13.56 10.57
C CYS A 19 -4.33 14.60 10.58
N GLY A 20 -3.15 14.22 11.06
CA GLY A 20 -1.94 15.06 11.02
C GLY A 20 -1.91 16.31 11.90
N ARG A 21 -2.96 16.59 12.69
CA ARG A 21 -3.01 17.75 13.61
C ARG A 21 -2.23 17.53 14.91
N GLU A 22 -2.41 16.36 15.52
CA GLU A 22 -1.80 16.04 16.81
C GLU A 22 -0.33 15.68 16.64
N LYS A 23 0.54 16.25 17.48
CA LYS A 23 1.99 16.00 17.41
C LYS A 23 2.33 14.65 18.01
N GLY A 24 3.29 13.95 17.40
CA GLY A 24 3.84 12.69 17.92
C GLY A 24 2.98 11.46 17.66
N LEU A 25 1.84 11.62 16.98
CA LEU A 25 1.02 10.50 16.51
C LEU A 25 1.35 10.15 15.06
N ASP A 26 0.92 8.98 14.64
CA ASP A 26 0.96 8.59 13.24
C ASP A 26 0.11 9.55 12.40
N PRO A 27 0.68 10.27 11.40
CA PRO A 27 -0.02 11.34 10.72
C PRO A 27 -1.21 10.88 9.87
N TYR A 28 -1.42 9.57 9.67
CA TYR A 28 -2.56 9.02 8.94
C TYR A 28 -3.69 8.55 9.86
N PHE A 29 -3.52 8.63 11.18
CA PHE A 29 -4.63 8.38 12.11
C PHE A 29 -5.66 9.50 12.01
N GLU A 30 -6.87 9.12 11.61
CA GLU A 30 -8.02 9.99 11.62
C GLU A 30 -8.58 10.07 13.04
N HIS A 31 -8.86 11.31 13.45
CA HIS A 31 -9.55 11.63 14.67
C HIS A 31 -10.81 12.42 14.34
N ILE A 32 -11.75 12.40 15.26
CA ILE A 32 -13.01 13.12 15.14
C ILE A 32 -12.86 14.45 15.86
N TYR A 33 -13.26 15.51 15.17
CA TYR A 33 -13.22 16.87 15.69
C TYR A 33 -14.60 17.49 15.68
N SER A 34 -14.78 18.47 16.56
CA SER A 34 -15.88 19.43 16.50
C SER A 34 -15.33 20.85 16.44
N VAL A 35 -15.94 21.74 15.66
CA VAL A 35 -15.61 23.17 15.62
C VAL A 35 -16.88 24.00 15.44
N LYS A 36 -16.92 25.22 15.99
CA LYS A 36 -17.99 26.16 15.64
C LYS A 36 -17.85 26.62 14.20
N LEU A 37 -18.97 26.93 13.54
CA LEU A 37 -18.96 27.40 12.14
C LEU A 37 -18.26 28.75 11.96
N ASP A 38 -17.98 29.49 13.04
CA ASP A 38 -17.14 30.69 13.04
C ASP A 38 -15.64 30.40 13.21
N GLY A 39 -15.25 29.12 13.29
CA GLY A 39 -13.88 28.65 13.46
C GLY A 39 -13.40 28.54 14.91
N THR A 40 -14.22 28.93 15.89
CA THR A 40 -13.85 28.86 17.31
C THR A 40 -14.10 27.47 17.92
N GLN A 41 -13.55 27.23 19.11
CA GLN A 41 -13.78 26.02 19.91
C GLN A 41 -13.50 24.70 19.18
N LEU A 42 -12.41 24.64 18.40
CA LEU A 42 -11.94 23.37 17.84
C LEU A 42 -11.55 22.39 18.96
N ARG A 43 -12.17 21.22 18.99
CA ARG A 43 -11.92 20.15 19.97
C ARG A 43 -11.68 18.83 19.26
N ASN A 44 -10.70 18.06 19.76
CA ASN A 44 -10.52 16.65 19.41
C ASN A 44 -11.42 15.82 20.33
N LEU A 45 -12.34 15.05 19.76
CA LEU A 45 -13.29 14.20 20.49
C LEU A 45 -12.74 12.79 20.73
N THR A 46 -11.69 12.40 20.02
CA THR A 46 -11.05 11.07 20.11
C THR A 46 -9.54 11.20 20.24
N PRO A 47 -9.04 11.78 21.34
CA PRO A 47 -7.61 11.84 21.59
C PRO A 47 -7.04 10.44 21.81
N GLY A 48 -5.80 10.21 21.40
CA GLY A 48 -5.10 8.94 21.61
C GLY A 48 -4.46 8.42 20.34
N ASP A 49 -3.58 7.42 20.47
CA ASP A 49 -2.81 6.84 19.38
C ASP A 49 -3.58 5.71 18.67
N PHE A 50 -4.71 6.06 18.02
CA PHE A 50 -5.58 5.15 17.28
C PHE A 50 -6.20 5.85 16.05
N HIS A 51 -6.47 5.07 15.01
CA HIS A 51 -7.33 5.49 13.91
C HIS A 51 -8.80 5.34 14.30
N HIS A 52 -9.62 6.35 14.00
CA HIS A 52 -11.05 6.34 14.30
C HIS A 52 -11.88 6.52 13.05
N THR A 53 -12.91 5.70 12.90
CA THR A 53 -14.03 5.96 11.99
C THR A 53 -15.28 6.21 12.82
N ALA A 54 -16.22 7.00 12.31
CA ALA A 54 -17.43 7.29 13.05
C ALA A 54 -18.66 7.51 12.19
N ASP A 55 -19.79 7.12 12.76
CA ASP A 55 -21.13 7.45 12.30
C ASP A 55 -21.82 8.31 13.35
N ILE A 56 -22.30 9.49 12.95
CA ILE A 56 -23.00 10.41 13.84
C ILE A 56 -24.52 10.26 13.67
N SER A 57 -25.24 10.25 14.79
CA SER A 57 -26.70 10.22 14.80
C SER A 57 -27.32 11.44 14.10
N ASP A 58 -28.55 11.29 13.59
CA ASP A 58 -29.32 12.40 12.99
C ASP A 58 -29.58 13.57 13.94
N SER A 59 -29.61 13.31 15.24
CA SER A 59 -29.74 14.37 16.25
C SER A 59 -28.41 15.09 16.56
N ARG A 60 -27.28 14.55 16.08
CA ARG A 60 -25.92 15.03 16.36
C ARG A 60 -25.59 15.04 17.85
N LYS A 61 -26.24 14.19 18.64
CA LYS A 61 -26.03 14.04 20.09
C LYS A 61 -25.17 12.84 20.46
N ALA A 62 -25.06 11.86 19.56
CA ALA A 62 -24.27 10.65 19.78
C ALA A 62 -23.50 10.24 18.51
N LEU A 63 -22.35 9.60 18.72
CA LEU A 63 -21.46 9.06 17.70
C LEU A 63 -21.14 7.59 18.03
N VAL A 64 -21.29 6.71 17.05
CA VAL A 64 -20.69 5.37 17.09
C VAL A 64 -19.28 5.50 16.53
N ILE A 65 -18.29 5.08 17.31
CA ILE A 65 -16.87 5.22 16.98
C ILE A 65 -16.24 3.82 16.97
N ASN A 66 -15.60 3.48 15.85
CA ASN A 66 -14.71 2.33 15.80
C ASN A 66 -13.28 2.84 15.95
N ARG A 67 -12.58 2.42 17.01
CA ARG A 67 -11.14 2.66 17.16
C ARG A 67 -10.38 1.44 16.72
N SER A 68 -9.33 1.65 15.93
CA SER A 68 -8.50 0.58 15.41
C SER A 68 -7.05 0.98 15.37
N ARG A 69 -6.19 -0.02 15.52
CA ARG A 69 -4.75 0.07 15.29
C ARG A 69 -4.28 -1.33 14.92
N VAL A 70 -3.34 -1.43 14.00
CA VAL A 70 -2.95 -2.73 13.44
C VAL A 70 -2.45 -3.74 14.49
N ASP A 71 -1.91 -3.26 15.61
CA ASP A 71 -1.31 -4.04 16.69
C ASP A 71 -2.22 -4.19 17.93
N VAL A 72 -3.52 -3.85 17.81
CA VAL A 72 -4.51 -3.97 18.90
C VAL A 72 -5.87 -4.40 18.35
N ALA A 73 -6.62 -5.18 19.12
CA ALA A 73 -7.99 -5.55 18.80
C ALA A 73 -8.88 -4.30 18.67
N PRO A 74 -9.61 -4.12 17.55
CA PRO A 74 -10.50 -2.97 17.38
C PRO A 74 -11.69 -3.06 18.34
N VAL A 75 -12.28 -1.93 18.69
CA VAL A 75 -13.53 -1.89 19.48
C VAL A 75 -14.50 -0.87 18.92
N SER A 76 -15.78 -1.11 19.17
CA SER A 76 -16.87 -0.20 18.84
C SER A 76 -17.45 0.39 20.12
N GLU A 77 -17.57 1.71 20.17
CA GLU A 77 -17.93 2.45 21.38
C GLU A 77 -18.91 3.58 21.02
N LEU A 78 -19.87 3.85 21.90
CA LEU A 78 -20.81 4.96 21.77
C LEU A 78 -20.31 6.15 22.60
N PHE A 79 -20.23 7.31 21.98
CA PHE A 79 -19.87 8.57 22.61
C PHE A 79 -20.99 9.59 22.46
N ASP A 80 -21.08 10.54 23.39
CA ASP A 80 -21.85 11.76 23.16
C ASP A 80 -21.08 12.76 22.27
N ASN A 81 -21.78 13.80 21.84
CA ASN A 81 -21.20 14.84 20.98
C ASN A 81 -20.20 15.77 21.68
N THR A 82 -19.92 15.56 22.98
CA THR A 82 -18.86 16.26 23.72
C THR A 82 -17.56 15.47 23.80
N GLY A 83 -17.58 14.21 23.32
CA GLY A 83 -16.45 13.28 23.38
C GLY A 83 -16.46 12.41 24.64
N LYS A 84 -17.57 12.35 25.39
CA LYS A 84 -17.68 11.45 26.55
C LYS A 84 -18.17 10.08 26.10
N LYS A 85 -17.42 9.04 26.44
CA LYS A 85 -17.86 7.64 26.26
C LYS A 85 -19.13 7.39 27.09
N LEU A 86 -20.17 6.90 26.43
CA LEU A 86 -21.45 6.52 27.04
C LEU A 86 -21.54 5.01 27.27
N LEU A 87 -21.12 4.21 26.29
CA LEU A 87 -21.29 2.76 26.30
C LEU A 87 -20.21 2.07 25.46
N ALA A 88 -19.75 0.89 25.89
CA ALA A 88 -19.02 -0.03 25.03
C ALA A 88 -20.04 -0.85 24.23
N LEU A 89 -19.96 -0.83 22.90
CA LEU A 89 -20.93 -1.52 22.04
C LEU A 89 -20.47 -2.93 21.71
N GLN A 90 -19.19 -3.07 21.33
CA GLN A 90 -18.63 -4.35 20.92
C GLN A 90 -17.13 -4.41 21.21
N GLU A 91 -16.69 -5.54 21.74
CA GLU A 91 -15.29 -5.91 21.83
C GLU A 91 -14.97 -6.99 20.80
N THR A 92 -13.80 -6.91 20.17
CA THR A 92 -13.37 -7.90 19.18
C THR A 92 -12.73 -9.09 19.89
N ASP A 93 -13.32 -10.27 19.71
CA ASP A 93 -12.75 -11.52 20.20
C ASP A 93 -11.79 -12.12 19.16
N LEU A 94 -10.49 -12.12 19.49
CA LEU A 94 -9.42 -12.67 18.66
C LEU A 94 -8.87 -13.99 19.20
N ARG A 95 -9.52 -14.65 20.17
CA ARG A 95 -9.01 -15.88 20.81
C ARG A 95 -8.67 -16.97 19.80
N LEU A 96 -9.61 -17.30 18.91
CA LEU A 96 -9.40 -18.33 17.86
C LEU A 96 -8.27 -17.95 16.90
N LEU A 97 -8.08 -16.65 16.64
CA LEU A 97 -7.01 -16.17 15.77
C LEU A 97 -5.63 -16.35 16.44
N PHE A 98 -5.53 -16.03 17.73
CA PHE A 98 -4.32 -16.28 18.52
C PHE A 98 -4.04 -17.77 18.73
N GLU A 99 -5.07 -18.59 18.94
CA GLU A 99 -4.95 -20.06 19.01
C GLU A 99 -4.43 -20.65 17.69
N ALA A 100 -4.79 -20.06 16.55
CA ALA A 100 -4.25 -20.40 15.23
C ALA A 100 -2.82 -19.88 14.99
N GLY A 101 -2.20 -19.19 15.95
CA GLY A 101 -0.82 -18.72 15.89
C GLY A 101 -0.61 -17.31 15.36
N TYR A 102 -1.68 -16.54 15.12
CA TYR A 102 -1.58 -15.14 14.73
C TYR A 102 -0.85 -14.33 15.79
N LYS A 103 -0.02 -13.39 15.33
CA LYS A 103 0.63 -12.38 16.14
C LYS A 103 0.37 -11.03 15.53
N PHE A 104 0.09 -10.03 16.36
CA PHE A 104 -0.01 -8.67 15.88
C PHE A 104 1.30 -8.25 15.19
N PRO A 105 1.20 -7.53 14.06
CA PRO A 105 2.38 -7.01 13.41
C PRO A 105 2.97 -5.81 14.18
N GLU A 106 4.21 -5.48 13.85
CA GLU A 106 4.94 -4.38 14.47
C GLU A 106 4.78 -3.09 13.65
N ARG A 107 4.35 -2.00 14.29
CA ARG A 107 4.39 -0.68 13.67
C ARG A 107 5.84 -0.22 13.54
N ILE A 108 6.22 0.23 12.35
CA ILE A 108 7.58 0.69 12.05
C ILE A 108 7.57 2.15 11.58
N LYS A 109 8.66 2.83 11.91
CA LYS A 109 8.97 4.18 11.43
C LYS A 109 10.40 4.23 10.92
N VAL A 110 10.57 4.67 9.68
CA VAL A 110 11.87 4.78 9.00
C VAL A 110 12.01 6.16 8.37
N LYS A 111 13.23 6.54 7.99
CA LYS A 111 13.43 7.75 7.19
C LYS A 111 13.24 7.46 5.70
N ALA A 112 12.72 8.43 4.96
CA ALA A 112 12.82 8.45 3.51
C ALA A 112 14.28 8.64 3.08
N ALA A 113 14.58 8.51 1.79
CA ALA A 113 15.95 8.61 1.29
C ALA A 113 16.61 10.00 1.46
N ASP A 114 15.82 11.04 1.79
CA ASP A 114 16.36 12.34 2.23
C ASP A 114 16.96 12.34 3.65
N GLY A 115 16.81 11.25 4.40
CA GLY A 115 17.30 11.12 5.77
C GLY A 115 16.52 11.91 6.83
N VAL A 116 15.49 12.67 6.44
CA VAL A 116 14.76 13.59 7.35
C VAL A 116 13.28 13.25 7.46
N THR A 117 12.63 12.85 6.37
CA THR A 117 11.19 12.62 6.31
C THR A 117 10.83 11.29 6.96
N ASP A 118 9.91 11.29 7.92
CA ASP A 118 9.41 10.04 8.51
C ASP A 118 8.43 9.34 7.56
N LEU A 119 8.68 8.05 7.32
CA LEU A 119 7.79 7.11 6.65
C LEU A 119 7.28 6.11 7.68
N TYR A 120 5.97 5.86 7.63
CA TYR A 120 5.26 4.99 8.55
C TYR A 120 4.86 3.71 7.83
N GLY A 121 4.82 2.61 8.58
CA GLY A 121 4.55 1.31 8.00
C GLY A 121 4.33 0.23 9.04
N VAL A 122 4.29 -1.00 8.54
CA VAL A 122 4.03 -2.21 9.34
C VAL A 122 4.99 -3.31 8.92
N MET A 123 5.44 -4.09 9.89
CA MET A 123 6.24 -5.30 9.70
C MET A 123 5.48 -6.52 10.26
N TYR A 124 5.26 -7.49 9.39
CA TYR A 124 4.73 -8.81 9.69
C TYR A 124 5.88 -9.80 9.79
N LYS A 125 5.80 -10.69 10.78
CA LYS A 125 6.80 -11.72 11.04
C LYS A 125 6.12 -13.10 10.93
N PRO A 126 6.88 -14.15 10.60
CA PRO A 126 6.35 -15.52 10.61
C PRO A 126 5.74 -15.90 11.95
N PHE A 127 4.73 -16.77 11.96
CA PHE A 127 4.09 -17.26 13.19
C PHE A 127 5.10 -17.94 14.12
N ASP A 128 6.08 -18.65 13.56
CA ASP A 128 7.19 -19.34 14.22
C ASP A 128 8.46 -18.47 14.35
N PHE A 129 8.33 -17.14 14.26
CA PHE A 129 9.46 -16.21 14.27
C PHE A 129 10.45 -16.46 15.41
N ASP A 130 11.73 -16.54 15.03
CA ASP A 130 12.89 -16.67 15.90
C ASP A 130 13.89 -15.55 15.58
N PRO A 131 14.21 -14.66 16.53
CA PRO A 131 15.13 -13.54 16.29
C PRO A 131 16.56 -13.97 15.92
N GLU A 132 16.95 -15.22 16.17
CA GLU A 132 18.28 -15.75 15.83
C GLU A 132 18.35 -16.27 14.38
N ARG A 133 17.21 -16.44 13.69
CA ARG A 133 17.13 -16.87 12.28
C ARG A 133 17.21 -15.67 11.33
N LYS A 134 17.70 -15.93 10.10
CA LYS A 134 17.77 -14.95 9.00
C LYS A 134 16.66 -15.19 7.99
N TYR A 135 15.80 -14.19 7.79
CA TYR A 135 14.64 -14.25 6.91
C TYR A 135 14.82 -13.33 5.69
N PRO A 136 14.38 -13.75 4.49
CA PRO A 136 14.17 -12.81 3.40
C PRO A 136 13.13 -11.76 3.77
N ILE A 137 13.21 -10.60 3.13
CA ILE A 137 12.26 -9.51 3.31
C ILE A 137 11.52 -9.20 2.02
N ILE A 138 10.21 -9.02 2.11
CA ILE A 138 9.35 -8.64 0.99
C ILE A 138 8.64 -7.33 1.33
N THR A 139 8.70 -6.34 0.44
CA THR A 139 7.91 -5.11 0.57
C THR A 139 6.68 -5.13 -0.35
N TYR A 140 5.50 -4.86 0.22
CA TYR A 140 4.29 -4.54 -0.53
C TYR A 140 4.21 -3.04 -0.75
N VAL A 141 4.07 -2.64 -2.02
CA VAL A 141 4.16 -1.24 -2.42
C VAL A 141 2.94 -0.76 -3.20
N TYR A 142 2.66 0.54 -3.07
CA TYR A 142 1.70 1.23 -3.93
C TYR A 142 2.14 2.71 -4.09
N PRO A 143 2.50 3.16 -5.31
CA PRO A 143 3.00 4.50 -5.61
C PRO A 143 1.89 5.43 -6.12
N GLY A 144 0.61 5.18 -5.82
CA GLY A 144 -0.44 6.07 -6.27
C GLY A 144 -0.41 7.35 -5.43
N PRO A 145 -0.34 8.57 -5.99
CA PRO A 145 -0.31 9.78 -5.16
C PRO A 145 -1.59 10.03 -4.34
N GLN A 146 -2.62 9.20 -4.54
CA GLN A 146 -3.88 9.24 -3.81
C GLN A 146 -3.88 8.39 -2.54
N VAL A 147 -3.01 7.37 -2.45
CA VAL A 147 -3.07 6.36 -1.39
C VAL A 147 -1.72 5.66 -1.27
N GLU A 148 -1.27 5.45 -0.03
CA GLU A 148 -0.08 4.64 0.27
C GLU A 148 -0.48 3.20 0.61
N GLY A 149 0.51 2.31 0.68
CA GLY A 149 0.30 0.95 1.16
C GLY A 149 -0.51 0.91 2.47
N PRO A 150 -1.42 -0.07 2.63
CA PRO A 150 -2.28 -0.20 3.80
C PRO A 150 -1.43 -0.48 5.03
N GLY A 151 -1.96 -0.26 6.24
CA GLY A 151 -1.36 -0.92 7.40
C GLY A 151 -1.65 -0.33 8.76
N GLN A 152 -2.19 0.87 8.90
CA GLN A 152 -2.23 1.46 10.25
C GLN A 152 -3.43 1.00 11.09
N SER A 153 -4.48 0.51 10.44
CA SER A 153 -5.70 0.00 11.06
C SER A 153 -5.78 -1.52 10.94
N TRP A 154 -6.38 -2.17 11.94
CA TRP A 154 -6.64 -3.60 11.89
C TRP A 154 -7.72 -3.91 10.85
N SER A 155 -7.53 -4.98 10.08
CA SER A 155 -8.51 -5.48 9.11
C SER A 155 -8.49 -7.01 9.09
N ARG A 156 -9.65 -7.62 8.80
CA ARG A 156 -9.75 -9.07 8.57
C ARG A 156 -9.11 -9.50 7.24
N SER A 157 -9.03 -8.60 6.26
CA SER A 157 -8.58 -8.90 4.89
C SER A 157 -7.18 -8.34 4.61
N MET A 158 -6.20 -8.78 5.41
CA MET A 158 -4.76 -8.43 5.22
C MET A 158 -4.02 -9.50 4.41
N ASP A 159 -4.75 -10.16 3.49
CA ASP A 159 -4.34 -11.40 2.81
C ASP A 159 -3.03 -11.27 2.02
N ARG A 160 -2.68 -10.06 1.57
CA ARG A 160 -1.46 -9.81 0.78
C ARG A 160 -0.21 -9.59 1.62
N LEU A 161 -0.36 -9.36 2.93
CA LEU A 161 0.74 -9.02 3.84
C LEU A 161 0.97 -10.13 4.85
N ASP A 162 -0.04 -10.41 5.66
CA ASP A 162 0.06 -11.31 6.81
C ASP A 162 0.28 -12.75 6.35
N ARG A 163 -0.54 -13.23 5.40
CA ARG A 163 -0.44 -14.60 4.88
C ARG A 163 0.93 -14.90 4.27
N LEU A 164 1.53 -13.92 3.58
CA LEU A 164 2.86 -14.10 3.00
C LEU A 164 3.93 -14.20 4.09
N ALA A 165 3.79 -13.47 5.21
CA ALA A 165 4.71 -13.64 6.34
C ALA A 165 4.64 -15.07 6.91
N GLN A 166 3.46 -15.68 6.90
CA GLN A 166 3.27 -17.07 7.38
C GLN A 166 3.93 -18.13 6.49
N VAL A 167 4.37 -17.79 5.28
CA VAL A 167 5.18 -18.66 4.41
C VAL A 167 6.66 -18.67 4.83
N GLY A 168 7.08 -17.79 5.76
CA GLY A 168 8.46 -17.72 6.26
C GLY A 168 9.22 -16.47 5.84
N PHE A 169 8.51 -15.37 5.55
CA PHE A 169 9.09 -14.09 5.16
C PHE A 169 8.90 -13.03 6.24
N ILE A 170 9.84 -12.08 6.33
CA ILE A 170 9.51 -10.76 6.88
C ILE A 170 8.78 -10.00 5.79
N VAL A 171 7.56 -9.53 6.07
CA VAL A 171 6.79 -8.76 5.10
C VAL A 171 6.57 -7.37 5.64
N ILE A 172 6.90 -6.35 4.85
CA ILE A 172 6.70 -4.96 5.22
C ILE A 172 5.76 -4.26 4.25
N THR A 173 5.15 -3.19 4.74
CA THR A 173 4.56 -2.15 3.91
C THR A 173 4.89 -0.82 4.55
N VAL A 174 5.45 0.09 3.75
CA VAL A 174 5.93 1.39 4.22
C VAL A 174 5.51 2.42 3.18
N GLY A 175 5.08 3.59 3.63
CA GLY A 175 4.84 4.73 2.74
C GLY A 175 6.10 5.15 1.95
N ASN A 176 5.94 6.08 1.04
CA ASN A 176 7.05 6.75 0.36
C ASN A 176 6.65 8.20 0.09
N ARG A 177 7.61 9.13 0.03
CA ARG A 177 7.29 10.51 -0.31
C ARG A 177 6.49 10.55 -1.61
N GLY A 178 5.43 11.35 -1.67
CA GLY A 178 4.53 11.42 -2.83
C GLY A 178 3.31 10.52 -2.74
N GLY A 179 3.25 9.56 -1.81
CA GLY A 179 2.21 8.53 -1.84
C GLY A 179 0.85 8.92 -1.24
N HIS A 180 0.76 9.97 -0.42
CA HIS A 180 -0.50 10.27 0.27
C HIS A 180 -0.82 11.77 0.37
N PRO A 181 -2.06 12.20 0.03
CA PRO A 181 -2.46 13.60 0.09
C PRO A 181 -2.53 14.16 1.51
N ASN A 182 -2.88 13.33 2.48
CA ASN A 182 -3.18 13.74 3.85
C ASN A 182 -1.97 14.18 4.70
N ARG A 183 -0.74 13.99 4.20
CA ARG A 183 0.48 14.41 4.91
C ARG A 183 0.72 15.91 4.80
N SER A 184 0.96 16.40 3.59
CA SER A 184 1.10 17.82 3.26
C SER A 184 1.15 17.99 1.74
N LYS A 185 0.96 19.22 1.24
CA LYS A 185 1.12 19.51 -0.19
C LYS A 185 2.52 19.14 -0.71
N TRP A 186 3.57 19.43 0.06
CA TRP A 186 4.94 19.06 -0.31
C TRP A 186 5.08 17.54 -0.42
N TYR A 187 4.58 16.81 0.58
CA TYR A 187 4.69 15.36 0.59
C TYR A 187 3.91 14.76 -0.58
N HIS A 188 2.67 15.18 -0.82
CA HIS A 188 1.83 14.70 -1.93
C HIS A 188 2.44 15.00 -3.31
N ASN A 189 3.04 16.19 -3.50
CA ASN A 189 3.57 16.59 -4.81
C ASN A 189 4.99 16.09 -5.09
N PHE A 190 5.61 15.33 -4.19
CA PHE A 190 7.00 14.89 -4.36
C PHE A 190 7.22 14.11 -5.68
N GLY A 191 6.22 13.34 -6.14
CA GLY A 191 6.30 12.58 -7.40
C GLY A 191 5.93 13.37 -8.67
N TYR A 192 5.56 14.65 -8.57
CA TYR A 192 5.14 15.45 -9.72
C TYR A 192 6.28 15.57 -10.74
N GLY A 193 6.00 15.27 -12.01
CA GLY A 193 7.02 15.17 -13.06
C GLY A 193 7.93 13.93 -13.00
N ASN A 194 7.77 13.03 -12.02
CA ASN A 194 8.63 11.85 -11.83
C ASN A 194 7.88 10.58 -11.37
N LEU A 195 6.68 10.34 -11.90
CA LEU A 195 5.77 9.30 -11.38
C LEU A 195 6.27 7.85 -11.44
N ARG A 196 7.28 7.52 -12.27
CA ARG A 196 7.87 6.17 -12.28
C ARG A 196 8.82 5.96 -11.11
N ASP A 197 9.71 6.93 -10.87
CA ASP A 197 10.92 6.68 -10.07
C ASP A 197 10.85 7.26 -8.65
N TYR A 198 9.95 8.21 -8.40
CA TYR A 198 9.98 9.02 -7.18
C TYR A 198 9.94 8.23 -5.87
N GLY A 199 9.20 7.11 -5.80
CA GLY A 199 9.06 6.32 -4.58
C GLY A 199 10.07 5.19 -4.43
N LEU A 200 10.86 4.88 -5.47
CA LEU A 200 11.64 3.64 -5.51
C LEU A 200 12.79 3.64 -4.49
N GLU A 201 13.50 4.76 -4.39
CA GLU A 201 14.63 4.90 -3.48
C GLU A 201 14.20 4.84 -2.01
N ASP A 202 13.03 5.39 -1.69
CA ASP A 202 12.47 5.36 -0.34
C ASP A 202 12.21 3.92 0.14
N GLN A 203 11.72 3.04 -0.74
CA GLN A 203 11.49 1.62 -0.40
C GLN A 203 12.81 0.87 -0.18
N LYS A 204 13.81 1.09 -1.04
CA LYS A 204 15.15 0.52 -0.86
C LYS A 204 15.75 0.97 0.47
N TYR A 205 15.73 2.27 0.74
CA TYR A 205 16.32 2.86 1.95
C TYR A 205 15.59 2.44 3.23
N ALA A 206 14.27 2.23 3.16
CA ALA A 206 13.48 1.66 4.26
C ALA A 206 13.97 0.25 4.62
N ILE A 207 14.14 -0.62 3.63
CA ILE A 207 14.63 -1.99 3.83
C ILE A 207 16.06 -1.99 4.40
N GLU A 208 16.94 -1.15 3.86
CA GLU A 208 18.32 -1.01 4.36
C GLU A 208 18.36 -0.59 5.84
N GLN A 209 17.53 0.38 6.24
CA GLN A 209 17.41 0.79 7.63
C GLN A 209 16.88 -0.32 8.54
N LEU A 210 15.87 -1.06 8.09
CA LEU A 210 15.32 -2.17 8.88
C LEU A 210 16.35 -3.29 9.03
N ALA A 211 17.05 -3.65 7.96
CA ALA A 211 18.12 -4.65 8.01
C ALA A 211 19.28 -4.24 8.93
N ALA A 212 19.60 -2.94 9.01
CA ALA A 212 20.59 -2.44 9.95
C ALA A 212 20.14 -2.52 11.42
N ARG A 213 18.83 -2.35 11.69
CA ARG A 213 18.26 -2.41 13.05
C ARG A 213 17.95 -3.83 13.52
N HIS A 214 17.70 -4.73 12.59
CA HIS A 214 17.17 -6.06 12.88
C HIS A 214 18.07 -7.14 12.28
N PRO A 215 18.88 -7.83 13.10
CA PRO A 215 19.80 -8.84 12.59
C PRO A 215 19.07 -10.01 11.94
N PHE A 216 17.81 -10.27 12.24
CA PHE A 216 17.05 -11.34 11.58
C PHE A 216 16.66 -11.04 10.11
N ILE A 217 16.85 -9.82 9.61
CA ILE A 217 16.55 -9.47 8.21
C ILE A 217 17.77 -9.74 7.33
N ASP A 218 17.56 -10.50 6.25
CA ASP A 218 18.57 -10.79 5.24
C ASP A 218 18.40 -9.90 4.00
N VAL A 219 19.17 -8.80 3.96
CA VAL A 219 19.14 -7.84 2.85
C VAL A 219 19.72 -8.38 1.54
N SER A 220 20.31 -9.59 1.54
CA SER A 220 20.72 -10.24 0.28
C SER A 220 19.55 -10.92 -0.44
N ARG A 221 18.42 -11.11 0.24
CA ARG A 221 17.21 -11.78 -0.26
C ARG A 221 15.99 -10.87 -0.15
N VAL A 222 15.90 -9.90 -1.06
CA VAL A 222 14.86 -8.87 -1.07
C VAL A 222 13.84 -9.11 -2.17
N GLY A 223 12.58 -9.20 -1.79
CA GLY A 223 11.41 -9.25 -2.67
C GLY A 223 10.63 -7.94 -2.70
N ILE A 224 9.89 -7.71 -3.78
CA ILE A 224 8.93 -6.61 -3.89
C ILE A 224 7.68 -7.07 -4.64
N HIS A 225 6.50 -6.66 -4.20
CA HIS A 225 5.28 -6.91 -4.95
C HIS A 225 4.28 -5.77 -4.81
N GLY A 226 3.34 -5.72 -5.75
CA GLY A 226 2.27 -4.76 -5.71
C GLY A 226 1.24 -5.00 -6.80
N HIS A 227 0.09 -4.37 -6.64
CA HIS A 227 -1.02 -4.46 -7.57
C HIS A 227 -1.38 -3.08 -8.13
N SER A 228 -1.79 -3.01 -9.40
CA SER A 228 -2.09 -1.76 -10.08
C SER A 228 -0.87 -0.84 -10.10
N GLY A 229 -0.93 0.36 -9.53
CA GLY A 229 0.25 1.21 -9.31
C GLY A 229 1.42 0.45 -8.65
N GLY A 230 1.14 -0.46 -7.71
CA GLY A 230 2.16 -1.30 -7.08
C GLY A 230 2.85 -2.26 -8.06
N GLY A 231 2.15 -2.73 -9.11
CA GLY A 231 2.74 -3.49 -10.21
C GLY A 231 3.70 -2.61 -11.03
N PHE A 232 3.31 -1.37 -11.30
CA PHE A 232 4.19 -0.39 -11.94
C PHE A 232 5.48 -0.17 -11.15
N MET A 233 5.37 0.06 -9.84
CA MET A 233 6.51 0.27 -8.95
C MET A 233 7.38 -0.96 -8.77
N SER A 234 6.81 -2.13 -8.52
CA SER A 234 7.58 -3.38 -8.30
C SER A 234 8.42 -3.75 -9.51
N THR A 235 7.86 -3.65 -10.72
CA THR A 235 8.63 -3.83 -11.96
C THR A 235 9.67 -2.73 -12.16
N ALA A 236 9.36 -1.45 -11.86
CA ALA A 236 10.35 -0.38 -11.97
C ALA A 236 11.52 -0.60 -10.99
N ALA A 237 11.23 -1.01 -9.75
CA ALA A 237 12.21 -1.24 -8.70
C ALA A 237 13.24 -2.32 -9.07
N ILE A 238 12.78 -3.49 -9.55
CA ILE A 238 13.69 -4.58 -9.94
C ILE A 238 14.52 -4.24 -11.19
N LEU A 239 14.02 -3.36 -12.06
CA LEU A 239 14.75 -2.93 -13.25
C LEU A 239 15.68 -1.72 -12.98
N GLN A 240 15.38 -0.88 -12.00
CA GLN A 240 16.18 0.29 -11.63
C GLN A 240 17.25 -0.04 -10.59
N TYR A 241 16.97 -0.99 -9.69
CA TYR A 241 17.89 -1.49 -8.66
C TYR A 241 18.08 -3.01 -8.75
N PRO A 242 18.57 -3.54 -9.89
CA PRO A 242 18.61 -4.98 -10.16
C PRO A 242 19.52 -5.77 -9.22
N HIS A 243 20.52 -5.12 -8.63
CA HIS A 243 21.38 -5.74 -7.62
C HIS A 243 20.77 -5.75 -6.22
N PHE A 244 19.73 -4.96 -5.95
CA PHE A 244 19.07 -4.90 -4.64
C PHE A 244 17.87 -5.85 -4.59
N PHE A 245 16.86 -5.62 -5.45
CA PHE A 245 15.67 -6.46 -5.51
C PHE A 245 15.97 -7.73 -6.30
N LYS A 246 15.77 -8.89 -5.67
CA LYS A 246 16.06 -10.20 -6.26
C LYS A 246 14.85 -10.81 -6.97
N VAL A 247 13.66 -10.55 -6.43
CA VAL A 247 12.40 -11.12 -6.93
C VAL A 247 11.32 -10.05 -6.91
N ALA A 248 10.57 -9.93 -8.00
CA ALA A 248 9.42 -9.04 -8.11
C ALA A 248 8.19 -9.77 -8.63
N VAL A 249 7.04 -9.53 -8.00
CA VAL A 249 5.72 -9.98 -8.47
C VAL A 249 4.87 -8.75 -8.79
N SER A 250 4.68 -8.49 -10.08
CA SER A 250 3.94 -7.35 -10.59
C SER A 250 2.55 -7.76 -11.04
N CYS A 251 1.53 -7.17 -10.42
CA CYS A 251 0.14 -7.50 -10.69
C CYS A 251 -0.59 -6.31 -11.32
N ALA A 252 -1.20 -6.49 -12.48
CA ALA A 252 -2.03 -5.50 -13.16
C ALA A 252 -1.39 -4.11 -13.30
N GLY A 253 -0.07 -4.05 -13.55
CA GLY A 253 0.71 -2.81 -13.51
C GLY A 253 0.42 -1.86 -14.68
N ASN A 254 0.21 -0.56 -14.39
CA ASN A 254 0.13 0.51 -15.40
C ASN A 254 1.54 0.89 -15.92
N HIS A 255 2.24 -0.10 -16.48
CA HIS A 255 3.63 0.00 -16.93
C HIS A 255 3.91 1.08 -17.98
N GLU A 256 2.89 1.48 -18.73
CA GLU A 256 2.96 2.53 -19.74
C GLU A 256 1.75 3.45 -19.65
N ASN A 257 1.96 4.61 -19.01
CA ASN A 257 0.87 5.54 -18.74
C ASN A 257 0.34 6.29 -19.99
N ASN A 258 0.99 6.13 -21.14
CA ASN A 258 0.49 6.64 -22.44
C ASN A 258 -0.67 5.80 -23.01
N ILE A 259 -0.90 4.59 -22.50
CA ILE A 259 -2.08 3.76 -22.80
C ILE A 259 -2.93 3.50 -21.55
N TYR A 260 -2.75 4.34 -20.54
CA TYR A 260 -3.55 4.32 -19.33
C TYR A 260 -4.46 5.55 -19.30
N ASN A 261 -5.12 5.73 -18.17
CA ASN A 261 -6.01 6.81 -17.91
C ASN A 261 -5.32 8.18 -18.01
N ARG A 262 -5.68 8.96 -19.04
CA ARG A 262 -5.08 10.26 -19.34
C ARG A 262 -5.20 11.26 -18.18
N TRP A 263 -6.37 11.39 -17.57
CA TRP A 263 -6.58 12.41 -16.52
C TRP A 263 -5.76 12.13 -15.27
N TRP A 264 -5.48 10.86 -14.98
CA TRP A 264 -4.59 10.49 -13.88
C TRP A 264 -3.17 11.00 -14.14
N SER A 265 -2.65 10.75 -15.34
CA SER A 265 -1.31 11.21 -15.74
C SER A 265 -1.23 12.74 -15.74
N GLU A 266 -2.19 13.44 -16.34
CA GLU A 266 -2.20 14.90 -16.41
C GLU A 266 -2.24 15.54 -15.01
N LYS A 267 -3.09 15.03 -14.11
CA LYS A 267 -3.25 15.55 -12.75
C LYS A 267 -2.02 15.33 -11.88
N HIS A 268 -1.41 14.15 -11.97
CA HIS A 268 -0.40 13.72 -11.00
C HIS A 268 1.04 13.85 -11.51
N HIS A 269 1.25 13.76 -12.82
CA HIS A 269 2.56 13.98 -13.44
C HIS A 269 2.73 15.43 -13.88
N GLY A 270 1.63 16.08 -14.26
CA GLY A 270 1.65 17.36 -14.93
C GLY A 270 1.70 17.24 -16.45
N VAL A 271 1.39 18.35 -17.10
CA VAL A 271 1.47 18.51 -18.55
C VAL A 271 2.37 19.68 -18.91
N VAL A 272 2.96 19.59 -20.10
CA VAL A 272 3.64 20.69 -20.77
C VAL A 272 2.74 21.19 -21.89
N GLU A 273 2.54 22.51 -21.91
CA GLU A 273 1.86 23.20 -23.00
C GLU A 273 2.81 23.39 -24.18
N GLU A 274 2.39 23.00 -25.37
CA GLU A 274 3.10 23.22 -26.62
C GLU A 274 2.20 24.00 -27.59
N ILE A 275 2.67 25.17 -28.02
CA ILE A 275 1.99 26.02 -28.99
C ILE A 275 2.67 25.86 -30.36
N SER A 276 1.91 25.42 -31.36
CA SER A 276 2.39 25.25 -32.73
C SER A 276 2.71 26.60 -33.39
N ALA A 277 3.50 26.59 -34.47
CA ALA A 277 3.75 27.81 -35.26
C ALA A 277 2.46 28.41 -35.88
N LYS A 278 1.36 27.65 -35.93
CA LYS A 278 0.04 28.10 -36.38
C LYS A 278 -0.83 28.64 -35.23
N GLY A 279 -0.35 28.59 -33.99
CA GLY A 279 -1.07 29.02 -32.79
C GLY A 279 -1.90 27.92 -32.12
N ASP A 280 -1.78 26.65 -32.53
CA ASP A 280 -2.53 25.55 -31.92
C ASP A 280 -1.87 25.10 -30.61
N THR A 281 -2.65 25.02 -29.52
CA THR A 281 -2.17 24.54 -28.22
C THR A 281 -2.40 23.04 -28.06
N THR A 282 -1.39 22.31 -27.61
CA THR A 282 -1.48 20.91 -27.19
C THR A 282 -0.88 20.71 -25.80
N PHE A 283 -1.44 19.79 -25.01
CA PHE A 283 -0.91 19.43 -23.70
C PHE A 283 -0.35 18.01 -23.75
N LYS A 284 0.90 17.84 -23.34
CA LYS A 284 1.59 16.55 -23.36
C LYS A 284 2.18 16.21 -21.99
N TYR A 285 2.23 14.93 -21.69
CA TYR A 285 2.97 14.40 -20.55
C TYR A 285 3.84 13.23 -21.02
N SER A 286 4.94 12.96 -20.31
CA SER A 286 5.85 11.87 -20.63
C SER A 286 6.32 11.20 -19.34
N ILE A 287 5.61 10.15 -18.93
CA ILE A 287 5.99 9.33 -17.80
C ILE A 287 6.91 8.22 -18.31
N GLY A 288 8.05 8.01 -17.63
CA GLY A 288 8.95 6.90 -17.94
C GLY A 288 8.21 5.56 -17.94
N THR A 289 8.55 4.68 -18.87
CA THR A 289 7.92 3.36 -18.98
C THR A 289 8.83 2.27 -18.42
N ASN A 290 8.25 1.17 -17.94
CA ASN A 290 9.05 0.03 -17.49
C ASN A 290 9.73 -0.70 -18.66
N SER A 291 9.12 -0.68 -19.85
CA SER A 291 9.69 -1.24 -21.09
C SER A 291 11.06 -0.63 -21.44
N GLN A 292 11.29 0.66 -21.12
CA GLN A 292 12.59 1.32 -21.31
C GLN A 292 13.71 0.72 -20.45
N LEU A 293 13.36 0.12 -19.30
CA LEU A 293 14.30 -0.45 -18.35
C LEU A 293 14.47 -1.98 -18.51
N ALA A 294 13.72 -2.63 -19.40
CA ALA A 294 13.65 -4.10 -19.51
C ALA A 294 15.02 -4.79 -19.60
N LYS A 295 15.99 -4.18 -20.29
CA LYS A 295 17.36 -4.71 -20.43
C LYS A 295 18.13 -4.84 -19.11
N ASN A 296 17.69 -4.15 -18.06
CA ASN A 296 18.33 -4.15 -16.76
C ASN A 296 17.92 -5.34 -15.89
N LEU A 297 16.96 -6.19 -16.32
CA LEU A 297 16.53 -7.32 -15.50
C LEU A 297 17.69 -8.29 -15.23
N GLU A 298 18.03 -8.46 -13.95
CA GLU A 298 18.97 -9.47 -13.46
C GLU A 298 18.34 -10.48 -12.50
N GLY A 299 17.30 -10.04 -11.76
CA GLY A 299 16.53 -10.88 -10.84
C GLY A 299 15.40 -11.67 -11.52
N ARG A 300 14.43 -12.09 -10.71
CA ARG A 300 13.25 -12.86 -11.13
C ARG A 300 12.02 -11.96 -11.15
N LEU A 301 11.29 -11.96 -12.26
CA LEU A 301 10.11 -11.13 -12.45
C LEU A 301 8.94 -12.00 -12.92
N LEU A 302 7.88 -12.02 -12.10
CA LEU A 302 6.58 -12.59 -12.45
C LEU A 302 5.60 -11.46 -12.78
N LEU A 303 5.07 -11.47 -14.00
CA LEU A 303 4.03 -10.57 -14.48
C LEU A 303 2.65 -11.26 -14.39
N ILE A 304 1.68 -10.63 -13.73
CA ILE A 304 0.33 -11.20 -13.57
C ILE A 304 -0.72 -10.18 -14.02
N HIS A 305 -1.68 -10.58 -14.86
CA HIS A 305 -2.74 -9.68 -15.34
C HIS A 305 -4.05 -10.43 -15.64
N GLY A 306 -5.19 -9.82 -15.36
CA GLY A 306 -6.49 -10.28 -15.86
C GLY A 306 -6.69 -9.91 -17.33
N ASP A 307 -7.16 -10.81 -18.17
CA ASP A 307 -7.24 -10.57 -19.63
C ASP A 307 -8.34 -9.59 -20.07
N ILE A 308 -9.33 -9.34 -19.22
CA ILE A 308 -10.42 -8.39 -19.47
C ILE A 308 -10.38 -7.16 -18.55
N ASP A 309 -9.21 -6.84 -17.99
CA ASP A 309 -9.01 -5.63 -17.18
C ASP A 309 -9.35 -4.35 -17.97
N ASN A 310 -10.43 -3.69 -17.55
CA ASN A 310 -10.95 -2.47 -18.15
C ASN A 310 -10.49 -1.19 -17.43
N ASN A 311 -9.65 -1.31 -16.38
CA ASN A 311 -8.99 -0.17 -15.75
C ASN A 311 -7.56 -0.04 -16.29
N VAL A 312 -6.71 -1.05 -16.01
CA VAL A 312 -5.36 -1.12 -16.57
C VAL A 312 -5.38 -2.14 -17.70
N HIS A 313 -5.49 -1.64 -18.95
CA HIS A 313 -5.55 -2.52 -20.10
C HIS A 313 -4.36 -3.50 -20.15
N PRO A 314 -4.55 -4.81 -20.40
CA PRO A 314 -3.49 -5.84 -20.39
C PRO A 314 -2.32 -5.56 -21.34
N GLY A 315 -2.56 -4.69 -22.33
CA GLY A 315 -1.53 -4.11 -23.19
C GLY A 315 -0.35 -3.51 -22.42
N ASN A 316 -0.54 -3.00 -21.21
CA ASN A 316 0.55 -2.55 -20.34
C ASN A 316 1.56 -3.68 -20.05
N THR A 317 1.06 -4.82 -19.58
CA THR A 317 1.89 -6.00 -19.27
C THR A 317 2.49 -6.62 -20.52
N LEU A 318 1.71 -6.73 -21.60
CA LEU A 318 2.19 -7.28 -22.88
C LEU A 318 3.33 -6.44 -23.48
N ARG A 319 3.34 -5.11 -23.31
CA ARG A 319 4.43 -4.27 -23.80
C ARG A 319 5.73 -4.48 -23.02
N VAL A 320 5.66 -4.65 -21.69
CA VAL A 320 6.82 -5.02 -20.86
C VAL A 320 7.33 -6.41 -21.25
N ALA A 321 6.44 -7.39 -21.40
CA ALA A 321 6.80 -8.74 -21.85
C ALA A 321 7.53 -8.70 -23.21
N ASN A 322 6.99 -7.96 -24.20
CA ASN A 322 7.65 -7.79 -25.50
C ASN A 322 9.03 -7.10 -25.37
N ALA A 323 9.18 -6.09 -24.49
CA ALA A 323 10.46 -5.44 -24.26
C ALA A 323 11.49 -6.39 -23.62
N LEU A 324 11.07 -7.23 -22.67
CA LEU A 324 11.91 -8.26 -22.06
C LEU A 324 12.36 -9.32 -23.07
N ILE A 325 11.45 -9.79 -23.93
CA ILE A 325 11.76 -10.72 -25.04
C ILE A 325 12.82 -10.10 -25.96
N ARG A 326 12.62 -8.85 -26.39
CA ARG A 326 13.58 -8.14 -27.27
C ARG A 326 14.94 -7.90 -26.62
N ALA A 327 14.97 -7.80 -25.29
CA ALA A 327 16.19 -7.68 -24.51
C ALA A 327 16.82 -9.05 -24.16
N ASN A 328 16.29 -10.16 -24.68
CA ASN A 328 16.72 -11.53 -24.37
C ASN A 328 16.71 -11.85 -22.86
N LYS A 329 15.69 -11.35 -22.14
CA LYS A 329 15.52 -11.58 -20.70
C LYS A 329 14.52 -12.70 -20.45
N ARG A 330 14.82 -13.51 -19.43
CA ARG A 330 13.90 -14.53 -18.90
C ARG A 330 13.00 -13.88 -17.85
N PHE A 331 11.70 -14.12 -17.96
CA PHE A 331 10.66 -13.67 -17.04
C PHE A 331 9.53 -14.69 -17.06
N ASP A 332 8.67 -14.63 -16.05
CA ASP A 332 7.49 -15.48 -15.93
C ASP A 332 6.24 -14.62 -16.07
N MET A 333 5.17 -15.21 -16.62
CA MET A 333 3.93 -14.51 -16.85
C MET A 333 2.72 -15.41 -16.62
N LEU A 334 1.70 -14.87 -15.95
CA LEU A 334 0.42 -15.52 -15.69
C LEU A 334 -0.71 -14.58 -16.11
N ILE A 335 -1.50 -15.02 -17.09
CA ILE A 335 -2.78 -14.37 -17.40
C ILE A 335 -3.87 -15.09 -16.62
N LEU A 336 -4.76 -14.31 -16.00
CA LEU A 336 -5.93 -14.79 -15.26
C LEU A 336 -7.18 -14.60 -16.15
N PRO A 337 -7.69 -15.67 -16.81
CA PRO A 337 -8.78 -15.55 -17.77
C PRO A 337 -10.09 -15.11 -17.13
N GLY A 338 -10.82 -14.21 -17.79
CA GLY A 338 -12.09 -13.66 -17.32
C GLY A 338 -11.97 -12.68 -16.16
N GLN A 339 -10.74 -12.36 -15.70
CA GLN A 339 -10.53 -11.44 -14.59
C GLN A 339 -10.33 -10.00 -15.07
N ARG A 340 -10.93 -9.07 -14.31
CA ARG A 340 -10.77 -7.62 -14.51
C ARG A 340 -9.59 -7.11 -13.68
N HIS A 341 -9.66 -5.83 -13.25
CA HIS A 341 -8.63 -5.21 -12.43
C HIS A 341 -8.46 -5.92 -11.09
N GLY A 342 -9.56 -6.16 -10.38
CA GLY A 342 -9.57 -7.12 -9.29
C GLY A 342 -9.59 -8.54 -9.85
N PHE A 343 -8.78 -9.44 -9.27
CA PHE A 343 -8.68 -10.84 -9.70
C PHE A 343 -9.84 -11.72 -9.23
N GLY A 344 -10.91 -11.12 -8.70
CA GLY A 344 -12.17 -11.81 -8.42
C GLY A 344 -12.01 -13.10 -7.62
N ASP A 345 -12.69 -14.13 -8.09
CA ASP A 345 -12.65 -15.50 -7.58
C ASP A 345 -11.28 -16.18 -7.75
N MET A 346 -10.40 -15.67 -8.62
CA MET A 346 -9.02 -16.14 -8.78
C MET A 346 -8.03 -15.50 -7.81
N THR A 347 -8.47 -14.68 -6.86
CA THR A 347 -7.58 -14.04 -5.87
C THR A 347 -6.78 -15.07 -5.07
N GLU A 348 -7.40 -16.21 -4.72
CA GLU A 348 -6.73 -17.26 -3.96
C GLU A 348 -5.67 -18.00 -4.78
N TYR A 349 -6.01 -18.37 -6.02
CA TYR A 349 -5.05 -18.96 -6.96
C TYR A 349 -3.86 -18.01 -7.17
N PHE A 350 -4.12 -16.73 -7.40
CA PHE A 350 -3.09 -15.70 -7.50
C PHE A 350 -2.17 -15.67 -6.28
N PHE A 351 -2.73 -15.70 -5.06
CA PHE A 351 -1.93 -15.66 -3.83
C PHE A 351 -0.92 -16.80 -3.80
N TRP A 352 -1.34 -18.04 -4.06
CA TRP A 352 -0.43 -19.18 -4.05
C TRP A 352 0.61 -19.10 -5.15
N ARG A 353 0.26 -18.65 -6.36
CA ARG A 353 1.25 -18.43 -7.42
C ARG A 353 2.32 -17.41 -7.03
N MET A 354 1.93 -16.36 -6.30
CA MET A 354 2.87 -15.37 -5.76
C MET A 354 3.74 -15.96 -4.64
N ALA A 355 3.12 -16.69 -3.70
CA ALA A 355 3.82 -17.33 -2.59
C ALA A 355 4.86 -18.34 -3.09
N ASP A 356 4.47 -19.24 -4.00
CA ASP A 356 5.36 -20.22 -4.63
C ASP A 356 6.56 -19.55 -5.30
N TYR A 357 6.31 -18.45 -6.02
CA TYR A 357 7.36 -17.72 -6.73
C TYR A 357 8.39 -17.13 -5.76
N PHE A 358 7.93 -16.53 -4.66
CA PHE A 358 8.83 -16.04 -3.63
C PHE A 358 9.55 -17.17 -2.90
N SER A 359 8.86 -18.26 -2.54
CA SER A 359 9.47 -19.42 -1.89
C SER A 359 10.58 -20.01 -2.73
N GLN A 360 10.32 -20.22 -4.02
CA GLN A 360 11.30 -20.80 -4.95
C GLN A 360 12.58 -19.96 -5.01
N TYR A 361 12.46 -18.64 -5.07
CA TYR A 361 13.60 -17.76 -5.38
C TYR A 361 14.20 -17.03 -4.18
N LEU A 362 13.52 -16.97 -3.03
CA LEU A 362 14.03 -16.36 -1.79
C LEU A 362 14.24 -17.37 -0.66
N LEU A 363 13.46 -18.45 -0.59
CA LEU A 363 13.68 -19.53 0.39
C LEU A 363 14.48 -20.69 -0.20
N GLY A 364 14.47 -20.84 -1.52
CA GLY A 364 15.02 -22.02 -2.19
C GLY A 364 14.15 -23.26 -2.00
N ASP A 365 12.90 -23.08 -1.59
CA ASP A 365 11.90 -24.13 -1.39
C ASP A 365 10.86 -24.03 -2.50
N TYR A 366 10.68 -25.11 -3.26
CA TYR A 366 9.72 -25.16 -4.35
C TYR A 366 9.05 -26.53 -4.44
N GLN A 367 7.75 -26.50 -4.71
CA GLN A 367 6.99 -27.68 -5.09
C GLN A 367 6.70 -27.62 -6.59
N ASN A 368 6.97 -28.73 -7.28
CA ASN A 368 6.67 -28.88 -8.71
C ASN A 368 5.54 -29.89 -8.90
N THR A 369 4.47 -29.74 -8.12
CA THR A 369 3.23 -30.50 -8.24
C THR A 369 2.27 -29.75 -9.15
N VAL A 370 1.39 -30.48 -9.83
CA VAL A 370 0.31 -29.88 -10.64
C VAL A 370 -0.77 -29.26 -9.76
N ASP A 371 -0.98 -29.85 -8.58
CA ASP A 371 -1.92 -29.37 -7.59
C ASP A 371 -1.26 -28.28 -6.74
N ILE A 372 -2.00 -27.20 -6.51
CA ILE A 372 -1.66 -26.18 -5.53
C ILE A 372 -2.38 -26.58 -4.23
N PRO A 373 -1.67 -27.10 -3.22
CA PRO A 373 -2.29 -27.42 -1.95
C PRO A 373 -2.74 -26.12 -1.28
N GLN A 374 -4.05 -25.91 -1.19
CA GLN A 374 -4.65 -24.78 -0.50
C GLN A 374 -4.92 -25.19 0.94
N MET A 375 -4.46 -24.39 1.92
CA MET A 375 -4.88 -24.58 3.30
C MET A 375 -6.34 -24.13 3.44
N TYR A 376 -7.23 -25.02 3.89
CA TYR A 376 -8.66 -24.80 4.22
C TYR A 376 -9.68 -24.74 3.07
N ASN A 377 -9.66 -25.71 2.16
CA ASN A 377 -10.80 -25.99 1.25
C ASN A 377 -11.69 -27.16 1.71
N ASP A 378 -11.48 -27.67 2.92
CA ASP A 378 -12.31 -28.71 3.54
C ASP A 378 -13.39 -28.11 4.46
#